data_AF-A0A067G414-F1
#
_entry.id   AF-A0A067G414-F1
#
_cell.length_a   1.000
_cell.length_b   1.000
_cell.length_c   1.000
_cell.angle_alpha   90.00
_cell.angle_beta   90.00
_cell.angle_gamma   90.00
#
_symmetry.space_group_name_H-M   'P 1'
#
loop_
_entity.id
_entity.type
_entity.pdbx_description
1 polymer ?
#
loop_
_entity_poly.entity_id
_entity_poly.type
_entity_poly.pdbx_seq_one_letter_code
_entity_poly.pdbx_strand_id
1 'polypeptide(L)'
;MFINNLLSTKPPLLRYFSSLEPRILKTGDILRQTRIFSSEDVVEYSKVSHDSNPLHFNSESARNAGFDDRLVHGMLVASMFPQIISSHFVSPTVSFSFFSSFPCVVLWLLLIL
;
A
#
# COMPACT_ATOMS: atom_id res chain seq x y z
N MET A 1 -1.70 -52.13 5.54
CA MET A 1 -0.56 -52.08 4.59
C MET A 1 -1.03 -51.41 3.31
N PHE A 2 -0.13 -50.69 2.65
CA PHE A 2 -0.27 -49.81 1.45
C PHE A 2 -0.22 -48.29 1.71
N ILE A 3 1.03 -47.77 1.72
CA ILE A 3 1.62 -46.64 0.93
C ILE A 3 0.71 -45.45 0.53
N ASN A 4 1.10 -44.17 0.56
CA ASN A 4 2.36 -43.55 0.15
C ASN A 4 2.48 -42.08 0.64
N ASN A 5 3.73 -41.63 0.69
CA ASN A 5 4.23 -40.26 0.82
C ASN A 5 3.65 -39.32 -0.28
N LEU A 6 3.20 -38.11 0.09
CA LEU A 6 3.06 -36.99 -0.84
C LEU A 6 3.16 -35.67 -0.07
N LEU A 7 4.36 -35.08 -0.10
CA LEU A 7 4.61 -33.70 0.30
C LEU A 7 3.83 -32.78 -0.65
N SER A 8 2.68 -32.27 -0.18
CA SER A 8 1.89 -31.27 -0.88
C SER A 8 2.21 -29.90 -0.32
N THR A 9 3.04 -29.17 -1.07
CA THR A 9 3.24 -27.72 -0.94
C THR A 9 1.88 -27.02 -1.09
N LYS A 10 1.35 -26.46 -0.01
CA LYS A 10 0.24 -25.49 -0.07
C LYS A 10 0.75 -24.14 0.47
N PRO A 11 0.80 -23.08 -0.33
CA PRO A 11 1.03 -21.74 0.20
C PRO A 11 -0.13 -21.37 1.16
N PRO A 12 0.15 -20.70 2.28
CA PRO A 12 -0.88 -20.46 3.30
C PRO A 12 -1.81 -19.32 2.88
N LEU A 13 -2.83 -19.62 2.06
CA LEU A 13 -3.96 -18.72 1.77
C LEU A 13 -5.10 -18.84 2.80
N LEU A 14 -4.80 -19.19 4.05
CA LEU A 14 -5.80 -19.31 5.13
C LEU A 14 -5.27 -18.88 6.49
N ARG A 15 -4.77 -17.63 6.58
CA ARG A 15 -4.56 -16.95 7.88
C ARG A 15 -4.97 -15.48 7.79
N TYR A 16 -6.26 -15.22 7.56
CA TYR A 16 -6.85 -13.91 7.90
C TYR A 16 -8.38 -13.95 8.07
N PHE A 17 -8.91 -15.00 8.68
CA PHE A 17 -10.26 -14.99 9.25
C PHE A 17 -10.15 -15.36 10.72
N SER A 18 -9.41 -14.54 11.46
CA SER A 18 -9.30 -14.66 12.91
C SER A 18 -10.29 -13.66 13.51
N SER A 19 -11.42 -14.19 13.99
CA SER A 19 -12.50 -13.53 14.75
C SER A 19 -13.20 -12.35 14.08
N LEU A 20 -14.35 -12.61 13.45
CA LEU A 20 -15.41 -11.63 13.11
C LEU A 20 -16.17 -11.17 14.36
N GLU A 21 -15.48 -10.91 15.47
CA GLU A 21 -16.08 -10.08 16.50
C GLU A 21 -15.90 -8.64 16.03
N PRO A 22 -16.99 -7.88 15.83
CA PRO A 22 -16.87 -6.46 15.52
C PRO A 22 -16.09 -5.83 16.68
N ARG A 23 -14.81 -5.56 16.45
CA ARG A 23 -13.97 -4.90 17.44
C ARG A 23 -14.51 -3.49 17.56
N ILE A 24 -15.32 -3.27 18.59
CA ILE A 24 -15.83 -1.96 18.95
C ILE A 24 -14.61 -1.09 19.22
N LEU A 25 -14.36 -0.15 18.30
CA LEU A 25 -13.31 0.83 18.44
C LEU A 25 -13.54 1.66 19.69
N LYS A 26 -12.47 1.82 20.47
CA LYS A 26 -12.46 2.70 21.63
C LYS A 26 -11.43 3.79 21.44
N THR A 27 -11.70 4.96 22.02
CA THR A 27 -10.73 6.05 22.06
C THR A 27 -9.44 5.54 22.70
N GLY A 28 -8.32 5.73 22.00
CA GLY A 28 -7.01 5.23 22.40
C GLY A 28 -6.55 3.96 21.67
N ASP A 29 -7.40 3.34 20.84
CA ASP A 29 -6.96 2.24 19.97
C ASP A 29 -5.93 2.74 18.95
N ILE A 30 -4.83 1.99 18.81
CA ILE A 30 -3.76 2.28 17.86
C ILE A 30 -3.64 1.11 16.89
N LEU A 31 -3.72 1.40 15.60
CA LEU A 31 -3.40 0.45 14.54
C LEU A 31 -2.07 0.82 13.88
N ARG A 32 -1.25 -0.19 13.59
CA ARG A 32 0.01 -0.05 12.87
C ARG A 32 0.08 -1.13 11.80
N GLN A 33 0.37 -0.74 10.56
CA GLN A 33 0.67 -1.66 9.48
C GLN A 33 1.94 -1.20 8.76
N THR A 34 2.80 -2.14 8.42
CA THR A 34 4.02 -1.90 7.65
C THR A 34 3.91 -2.67 6.34
N ARG A 35 4.26 -2.03 5.23
CA ARG A 35 4.33 -2.63 3.90
C ARG A 35 5.63 -2.17 3.23
N ILE A 36 6.25 -3.08 2.50
CA ILE A 36 7.38 -2.79 1.61
C ILE A 36 6.82 -2.81 0.19
N PHE A 37 7.10 -1.77 -0.58
CA PHE A 37 6.70 -1.69 -1.98
C PHE A 37 7.83 -2.18 -2.89
N SER A 38 7.50 -3.04 -3.84
CA SER A 38 8.45 -3.49 -4.86
C SER A 38 8.31 -2.67 -6.14
N SER A 39 9.25 -2.86 -7.08
CA SER A 39 9.18 -2.24 -8.40
C SER A 39 7.91 -2.66 -9.16
N GLU A 40 7.44 -3.90 -8.97
CA GLU A 40 6.22 -4.41 -9.57
C GLU A 40 4.98 -3.68 -9.04
N ASP A 41 4.92 -3.38 -7.75
CA ASP A 41 3.82 -2.59 -7.18
C ASP A 41 3.74 -1.19 -7.83
N VAL A 42 4.89 -0.56 -8.07
CA VAL A 42 5.00 0.75 -8.72
C VAL A 42 4.55 0.68 -10.19
N VAL A 43 4.93 -0.39 -10.90
CA VAL A 43 4.51 -0.62 -12.30
C VAL A 43 3.02 -0.94 -12.41
N GLU A 44 2.46 -1.73 -11.51
CA GLU A 44 1.02 -2.01 -11.52
C GLU A 44 0.21 -0.77 -11.16
N TYR A 45 0.68 0.03 -10.21
CA TYR A 45 0.02 1.28 -9.85
C TYR A 45 0.00 2.28 -10.99
N SER A 46 1.08 2.42 -11.77
CA SER A 46 1.09 3.34 -12.92
C SER A 46 0.13 2.94 -14.03
N LYS A 47 -0.11 1.63 -14.23
CA LYS A 47 -1.11 1.16 -15.20
C LYS A 47 -2.52 1.59 -14.82
N VAL A 48 -2.84 1.57 -13.52
CA VAL A 48 -4.18 1.89 -13.01
C VAL A 48 -4.38 3.40 -12.83
N SER A 49 -3.38 4.10 -12.31
CA SER A 49 -3.42 5.55 -12.07
C SER A 49 -3.13 6.38 -13.32
N HIS A 50 -2.54 5.75 -14.34
CA HIS A 50 -1.95 6.40 -15.51
C HIS A 50 -0.82 7.39 -15.17
N ASP A 51 -0.28 7.35 -13.95
CA ASP A 51 0.89 8.13 -13.56
C ASP A 51 2.17 7.41 -13.98
N SER A 52 2.69 7.81 -15.15
CA SER A 52 3.93 7.30 -15.74
C SER A 52 5.12 8.23 -15.52
N ASN A 53 5.15 9.01 -14.43
CA ASN A 53 6.26 9.93 -14.16
C ASN A 53 7.61 9.18 -14.10
N PRO A 54 8.63 9.58 -14.89
CA PRO A 54 9.94 8.94 -14.92
C PRO A 54 10.64 8.82 -13.57
N LEU A 55 10.31 9.68 -12.60
CA LEU A 55 10.87 9.63 -11.23
C LEU A 55 10.59 8.29 -10.53
N HIS A 56 9.55 7.56 -10.94
CA HIS A 56 9.18 6.26 -10.39
C HIS A 56 9.91 5.09 -11.06
N PHE A 57 10.45 5.28 -12.27
CA PHE A 57 10.96 4.20 -13.11
C PHE A 57 12.45 4.31 -13.46
N ASN A 58 13.00 5.53 -13.45
CA ASN A 58 14.37 5.79 -13.87
C ASN A 58 15.17 6.43 -12.71
N SER A 59 16.21 5.71 -12.26
CA SER A 59 17.10 6.15 -11.19
C SER A 59 17.91 7.41 -11.57
N GLU A 60 18.29 7.57 -12.83
CA GLU A 60 18.98 8.77 -13.32
C GLU A 60 18.05 9.99 -13.29
N SER A 61 16.79 9.83 -13.72
CA SER A 61 15.80 10.90 -13.63
C SER A 61 15.55 11.31 -12.18
N ALA A 62 15.46 10.34 -11.26
CA ALA A 62 15.31 10.60 -9.83
C ALA A 62 16.53 11.33 -9.23
N ARG A 63 17.75 10.93 -9.62
CA ARG A 63 18.99 11.59 -9.19
C ARG A 63 19.15 12.99 -9.72
N ASN A 64 18.77 13.21 -10.98
CA ASN A 64 18.76 14.55 -11.59
C ASN A 64 17.75 15.47 -10.89
N ALA A 65 16.69 14.91 -10.32
CA ALA A 65 15.71 15.62 -9.49
C ALA A 65 16.17 15.84 -8.03
N GLY A 66 17.34 15.32 -7.63
CA GLY A 66 17.91 15.49 -6.29
C GLY A 66 17.56 14.38 -5.30
N PHE A 67 17.04 13.24 -5.76
CA PHE A 67 16.78 12.06 -4.93
C PHE A 67 17.90 11.02 -5.06
N ASP A 68 18.10 10.18 -4.04
CA ASP A 68 19.15 9.15 -4.09
C ASP A 68 18.85 8.04 -5.13
N ASP A 69 17.57 7.67 -5.25
CA ASP A 69 17.05 6.67 -6.19
C ASP A 69 15.55 6.91 -6.47
N ARG A 70 14.95 6.03 -7.28
CA ARG A 70 13.54 6.04 -7.67
C ARG A 70 12.61 6.14 -6.46
N LEU A 71 11.54 6.91 -6.64
CA LEU A 71 10.53 7.12 -5.62
C LEU A 71 9.30 6.25 -5.87
N VAL A 72 8.55 5.95 -4.81
CA VAL A 72 7.20 5.36 -4.92
C VAL A 72 6.18 6.49 -5.12
N HIS A 73 5.10 6.23 -5.88
CA HIS A 73 3.99 7.18 -6.02
C HIS A 73 3.43 7.56 -4.65
N GLY A 74 3.34 8.87 -4.35
CA GLY A 74 2.76 9.34 -3.08
C GLY A 74 1.31 8.85 -2.88
N MET A 75 0.54 8.80 -3.97
CA MET A 75 -0.84 8.30 -3.93
C MET A 75 -0.94 6.78 -3.73
N LEU A 76 0.07 6.00 -4.16
CA LEU A 76 0.15 4.57 -3.84
C LEU A 76 0.34 4.37 -2.33
N VAL A 77 1.22 5.15 -1.70
CA VAL A 77 1.38 5.10 -0.24
C VAL A 77 0.11 5.56 0.47
N ALA A 78 -0.51 6.64 0.02
CA ALA A 78 -1.77 7.15 0.58
C ALA A 78 -2.91 6.12 0.49
N SER A 79 -2.94 5.29 -0.55
CA SER A 79 -3.97 4.25 -0.74
C SER A 79 -3.98 3.18 0.35
N MET A 80 -2.90 3.04 1.13
CA MET A 80 -2.89 2.15 2.29
C MET A 80 -3.86 2.60 3.38
N PHE A 81 -4.12 3.90 3.51
CA PHE A 81 -5.05 4.41 4.52
C PHE A 81 -6.46 3.82 4.37
N PRO A 82 -7.17 4.01 3.24
CA PRO A 82 -8.49 3.41 3.06
C PRO A 82 -8.44 1.87 3.07
N GLN A 83 -7.35 1.24 2.62
CA GLN A 83 -7.18 -0.20 2.70
C GLN A 83 -7.17 -0.71 4.16
N ILE A 84 -6.37 -0.09 5.04
CA ILE A 84 -6.29 -0.44 6.46
C ILE A 84 -7.65 -0.22 7.12
N ILE A 85 -8.24 0.96 6.91
CA ILE A 85 -9.52 1.31 7.53
C ILE A 85 -10.61 0.35 7.07
N SER A 86 -10.72 0.07 5.77
CA SER A 86 -11.72 -0.86 5.23
C SER A 86 -11.52 -2.30 5.74
N SER A 87 -10.26 -2.75 5.88
CA SER A 87 -9.95 -4.11 6.33
C SER A 87 -10.19 -4.33 7.82
N HIS A 88 -10.08 -3.27 8.63
CA HIS A 88 -10.20 -3.36 10.10
C HIS A 88 -11.53 -2.82 10.64
N PHE A 89 -12.18 -1.90 9.91
CA PHE A 89 -13.38 -1.19 10.33
C PHE A 89 -14.47 -1.31 9.27
N VAL A 90 -15.10 -2.48 9.22
CA VAL A 90 -16.28 -2.70 8.36
C VAL A 90 -17.48 -2.08 9.06
N SER A 91 -17.74 -0.80 8.81
CA SER A 91 -18.98 -0.16 9.22
C SER A 91 -19.55 0.69 8.08
N PRO A 92 -20.78 0.42 7.63
CA PRO A 92 -21.38 1.07 6.46
C PRO A 92 -21.69 2.57 6.67
N THR A 93 -21.51 3.11 7.88
CA THR A 93 -21.87 4.49 8.23
C THR A 93 -20.66 5.37 8.55
N VAL A 94 -19.43 4.82 8.56
CA VAL A 94 -18.28 5.61 9.00
C VAL A 94 -17.69 6.40 7.83
N SER A 95 -17.73 7.72 7.97
CA SER A 95 -17.05 8.65 7.08
C SER A 95 -15.71 9.04 7.69
N PHE A 96 -14.65 8.97 6.90
CA PHE A 96 -13.32 9.40 7.30
C PHE A 96 -12.80 10.46 6.34
N SER A 97 -12.16 11.49 6.88
CA SER A 97 -11.39 12.47 6.10
C SER A 97 -9.91 12.18 6.31
N PHE A 98 -9.20 11.97 5.21
CA PHE A 98 -7.75 11.77 5.23
C PHE A 98 -7.08 12.96 4.55
N PHE A 99 -6.19 13.64 5.27
CA PHE A 99 -5.33 14.67 4.73
C PHE A 99 -3.88 14.23 4.90
N SER A 100 -3.20 14.01 3.78
CA SER A 100 -1.76 13.76 3.77
C SER A 100 -1.06 14.95 3.14
N SER A 101 -0.12 15.53 3.89
CA SER A 101 0.87 16.45 3.32
C SER A 101 2.12 15.63 3.04
N PHE A 102 2.43 15.41 1.77
CA PHE A 102 3.72 14.86 1.36
C PHE A 102 4.67 16.02 1.07
N PRO A 103 5.45 16.52 2.05
CA PRO A 103 6.30 17.69 1.85
C PRO A 103 7.30 17.51 0.69
N CYS A 104 7.70 16.27 0.36
CA CYS A 104 8.65 15.99 -0.72
C CYS A 104 7.99 15.74 -2.09
N VAL A 105 6.72 15.33 -2.16
CA VAL A 105 6.05 14.97 -3.44
C VAL A 105 5.20 16.13 -3.96
N VAL A 106 4.62 16.93 -3.06
CA VAL A 106 3.75 18.08 -3.40
C VAL A 106 4.54 19.20 -4.09
N LEU A 107 5.82 19.37 -3.77
CA LEU A 107 6.66 20.38 -4.41
C LEU A 107 6.99 20.05 -5.88
N TRP A 108 6.95 18.77 -6.26
CA TRP A 108 7.32 18.31 -7.60
C TRP A 108 6.14 18.05 -8.53
N LEU A 109 4.96 17.69 -8.00
CA LEU A 109 3.73 17.57 -8.81
C LEU A 109 3.32 18.94 -9.40
N LEU A 110 3.63 20.03 -8.70
CA LEU A 110 3.41 21.42 -9.15
C LEU A 110 4.41 21.91 -10.21
N LEU A 111 5.46 21.15 -10.52
CA LEU A 111 6.46 21.50 -11.54
C LEU A 111 6.34 20.67 -12.83
N ILE A 112 5.39 19.73 -12.89
CA ILE A 112 5.18 18.83 -14.04
C ILE A 112 3.77 19.00 -14.66
N LEU A 113 2.91 19.85 -14.07
CA LEU A 113 1.70 20.40 -14.71
C LEU A 113 1.96 21.84 -15.13
#